data_AF-A0A934GZW2-F1
#
_entry.id   AF-A0A934GZW2-F1
#
_cell.length_a   1.000
_cell.length_b   1.000
_cell.length_c   1.000
_cell.angle_alpha   90.00
_cell.angle_beta   90.00
_cell.angle_gamma   90.00
#
_symmetry.space_group_name_H-M   'P 1'
#
loop_
_entity.id
_entity.type
_entity.pdbx_description
1 polymer ?
#
loop_
_entity_poly.entity_id
_entity_poly.type
_entity_poly.pdbx_seq_one_letter_code
_entity_poly.pdbx_strand_id
1 'polypeptide(L)' 'MEAIGINFGFLVVQLLAVLLWLGLPVITLLHLRNQKLNGVPLVLWVLLICAIPVLGALAYWIVKPTVSE' A
#
# COMPACT_ATOMS: atom_id res chain seq x y z
N MET A 1 -6.46 35.29 10.24
CA MET A 1 -7.35 34.11 10.29
C MET A 1 -7.10 33.15 9.12
N GLU A 2 -6.75 33.62 7.93
CA GLU A 2 -6.46 32.76 6.76
C GLU A 2 -5.28 31.79 6.95
N ALA A 3 -4.20 32.24 7.59
CA ALA A 3 -3.04 31.39 7.87
C ALA A 3 -3.36 30.17 8.75
N ILE A 4 -4.34 30.28 9.67
CA ILE A 4 -4.73 29.16 10.55
C ILE A 4 -5.45 28.07 9.73
N GLY A 5 -6.32 28.47 8.78
CA GLY A 5 -7.02 27.53 7.90
C GLY A 5 -6.09 26.77 6.96
N ILE A 6 -5.09 27.46 6.38
CA ILE A 6 -4.09 26.84 5.49
C ILE A 6 -3.25 25.80 6.24
N ASN A 7 -2.74 26.15 7.43
CA ASN A 7 -1.95 25.24 8.24
C ASN A 7 -2.75 24.00 8.67
N PHE A 8 -4.02 24.20 9.05
CA PHE A 8 -4.90 23.09 9.39
C PHE A 8 -5.12 22.15 8.21
N GLY A 9 -5.43 22.69 7.02
CA GLY A 9 -5.57 21.90 5.80
C GLY A 9 -4.30 21.12 5.44
N PHE A 10 -3.14 21.76 5.57
CA PHE A 10 -1.84 21.12 5.33
C PHE A 10 -1.57 19.96 6.29
N LEU A 11 -1.91 20.12 7.57
CA LEU A 11 -1.74 19.08 8.58
C LEU A 11 -2.62 17.86 8.28
N VAL A 12 -3.86 18.07 7.86
CA VAL A 12 -4.77 16.99 7.42
C VAL A 12 -4.18 16.24 6.22
N VAL A 13 -3.69 16.95 5.21
CA VAL A 13 -3.09 16.32 4.02
C VAL A 13 -1.84 15.52 4.39
N GLN A 14 -0.98 16.02 5.28
CA GLN A 14 0.18 15.28 5.76
C GLN A 14 -0.20 13.99 6.49
N LEU A 15 -1.20 14.04 7.37
CA LEU A 15 -1.67 12.85 8.08
C LEU A 15 -2.21 11.81 7.09
N LEU A 16 -3.01 12.24 6.12
CA LEU A 16 -3.51 11.37 5.06
C LEU A 16 -2.36 10.79 4.23
N ALA A 17 -1.36 11.58 3.88
CA ALA A 17 -0.20 11.13 3.11
C ALA A 17 0.59 10.05 3.86
N VAL A 18 0.85 10.24 5.16
CA VAL A 18 1.53 9.26 6.01
C VAL A 18 0.70 7.98 6.16
N LEU A 19 -0.60 8.12 6.41
CA LEU A 19 -1.52 6.99 6.51
C LEU A 19 -1.59 6.22 5.19
N LEU A 20 -1.57 6.89 4.04
CA LEU A 20 -1.59 6.23 2.75
C LEU A 20 -0.24 5.53 2.48
N TRP A 21 0.87 6.20 2.78
CA TRP A 21 2.20 5.68 2.55
C TRP A 21 2.49 4.42 3.37
N LEU A 22 2.06 4.37 4.64
CA LEU A 22 2.30 3.22 5.52
C LEU A 22 1.13 2.24 5.56
N GLY A 23 -0.10 2.73 5.51
CA GLY A 23 -1.30 1.91 5.57
C GLY A 23 -1.49 1.07 4.31
N LEU A 24 -1.28 1.65 3.12
CA LEU A 24 -1.52 0.93 1.86
C LEU A 24 -0.61 -0.32 1.72
N PRO A 25 0.71 -0.25 1.96
CA PRO A 25 1.56 -1.44 1.92
C PRO A 25 1.20 -2.46 2.99
N VAL A 26 0.94 -2.03 4.23
CA VAL A 26 0.60 -2.92 5.34
C VAL A 26 -0.70 -3.67 5.06
N ILE A 27 -1.76 -2.97 4.65
CA ILE A 27 -3.04 -3.58 4.26
C ILE A 27 -2.83 -4.56 3.11
N THR A 28 -1.99 -4.21 2.15
CA THR A 28 -1.70 -5.07 1.01
C THR A 28 -0.96 -6.34 1.41
N LEU A 29 0.04 -6.26 2.29
CA LEU A 29 0.77 -7.42 2.81
C LEU A 29 -0.15 -8.32 3.66
N LEU A 30 -1.02 -7.74 4.48
CA LEU A 30 -2.01 -8.49 5.24
C LEU A 30 -3.00 -9.22 4.33
N HIS A 31 -3.42 -8.56 3.25
CA HIS A 31 -4.30 -9.16 2.27
C HIS A 31 -3.58 -10.26 1.47
N LEU A 32 -2.33 -10.03 1.05
CA LEU A 32 -1.48 -11.00 0.37
C LEU A 32 -1.23 -12.25 1.22
N ARG A 33 -1.04 -12.10 2.54
CA ARG A 33 -0.93 -13.22 3.48
C ARG A 33 -2.16 -14.14 3.46
N ASN A 34 -3.34 -13.60 3.19
CA ASN A 34 -4.59 -14.36 3.13
C ASN A 34 -4.85 -14.98 1.76
N GLN A 35 -4.04 -14.67 0.75
CA GLN A 35 -4.14 -15.27 -0.57
C GLN A 35 -3.47 -16.64 -0.60
N LYS A 36 -4.01 -17.54 -1.42
CA LYS A 36 -3.45 -18.90 -1.65
C LYS A 36 -2.22 -18.92 -2.56
N LEU A 37 -1.51 -17.80 -2.69
CA LEU A 37 -0.28 -17.76 -3.49
C LEU A 37 0.82 -18.51 -2.75
N ASN A 38 1.48 -19.46 -3.40
CA ASN A 38 2.54 -20.27 -2.81
C ASN A 38 3.82 -20.19 -3.65
N GLY A 39 4.96 -20.34 -3.00
CA GLY A 39 6.28 -20.38 -3.65
C GLY A 39 6.76 -19.02 -4.18
N VAL A 40 7.39 -19.03 -5.35
CA VAL A 40 8.09 -17.86 -5.92
C VAL A 40 7.18 -16.64 -6.13
N PRO A 41 5.93 -16.76 -6.66
CA PRO A 41 5.07 -15.60 -6.87
C PRO A 41 4.75 -14.82 -5.59
N LEU A 42 4.55 -15.51 -4.46
CA LEU A 42 4.30 -14.85 -3.19
C LEU A 42 5.52 -14.05 -2.74
N VAL A 43 6.72 -14.64 -2.84
CA VAL A 43 7.97 -13.98 -2.44
C VAL A 43 8.22 -12.73 -3.29
N LEU A 44 7.98 -12.80 -4.60
CA LEU A 44 8.13 -11.64 -5.48
C LEU A 44 7.17 -10.51 -5.13
N TRP A 45 5.91 -10.82 -4.81
CA TRP A 45 4.95 -9.80 -4.38
C TRP A 45 5.33 -9.16 -3.05
N VAL A 46 5.74 -9.95 -2.06
CA VAL A 46 6.24 -9.42 -0.78
C VAL A 46 7.44 -8.50 -1.01
N LEU A 47 8.42 -8.95 -1.81
CA LEU A 47 9.64 -8.20 -2.07
C LEU A 47 9.37 -6.91 -2.84
N LEU A 48 8.47 -6.94 -3.82
CA LEU A 48 8.04 -5.76 -4.58
C LEU A 48 7.34 -4.73 -3.68
N ILE A 49 6.41 -5.16 -2.83
CA ILE A 49 5.71 -4.27 -1.90
C ILE A 49 6.70 -3.71 -0.85
N CYS A 50 7.69 -4.48 -0.40
CA CYS A 50 8.71 -3.95 0.52
C CYS A 50 9.67 -2.96 -0.16
N ALA A 51 10.08 -3.23 -1.40
CA ALA A 51 11.03 -2.39 -2.13
C ALA A 51 10.42 -1.07 -2.59
N ILE A 52 9.17 -1.11 -3.06
CA ILE A 52 8.47 0.07 -3.57
C ILE A 52 7.05 0.08 -2.99
N PRO A 53 6.83 0.60 -1.77
CA PRO A 53 5.60 0.37 -1.01
C PRO A 53 4.33 0.82 -1.71
N VAL A 54 4.32 2.05 -2.22
CA VAL A 54 3.13 2.59 -2.89
C VAL A 54 2.89 1.91 -4.24
N LEU A 55 3.91 1.83 -5.10
CA LEU A 55 3.73 1.25 -6.44
C LEU A 55 3.52 -0.26 -6.41
N GLY A 56 4.24 -0.99 -5.55
CA GLY A 56 4.07 -2.42 -5.38
C GLY A 56 2.71 -2.78 -4.81
N ALA A 57 2.22 -1.99 -3.84
CA ALA A 57 0.85 -2.18 -3.33
C ALA A 57 -0.20 -1.88 -4.41
N LEU A 58 -0.09 -0.76 -5.13
CA LEU A 58 -1.01 -0.43 -6.21
C LEU A 58 -1.00 -1.48 -7.32
N ALA A 59 0.18 -1.93 -7.76
CA ALA A 59 0.33 -2.97 -8.76
C ALA A 59 -0.35 -4.27 -8.31
N TYR A 60 -0.21 -4.64 -7.03
CA TYR A 60 -0.88 -5.81 -6.47
C TYR A 60 -2.41 -5.69 -6.58
N TRP A 61 -2.98 -4.53 -6.23
CA TRP A 61 -4.44 -4.31 -6.28
C TRP A 61 -4.99 -4.18 -7.70
N ILE A 62 -4.16 -3.77 -8.67
CA ILE A 62 -4.51 -3.71 -10.09
C ILE A 62 -4.49 -5.11 -10.71
N VAL A 63 -3.40 -5.84 -10.50
CA VAL A 63 -3.21 -7.17 -11.10
C VAL A 63 -4.08 -8.22 -10.40
N LYS A 64 -4.29 -8.10 -9.08
CA LYS A 64 -4.96 -9.08 -8.22
C LYS A 64 -4.47 -10.50 -8.52
N PRO A 65 -3.20 -10.81 -8.23
CA PRO A 65 -2.61 -12.10 -8.58
C PRO A 65 -3.47 -13.24 -8.01
N THR A 66 -4.11 -14.01 -8.89
CA THR A 66 -4.84 -15.23 -8.56
C THR A 66 -3.92 -16.43 -8.73
N VAL A 67 -4.23 -17.52 -8.03
CA VAL A 67 -3.57 -18.80 -8.29
C VAL A 67 -3.97 -19.23 -9.69
N SER A 68 -3.01 -19.35 -10.60
CA SER A 68 -3.21 -20.04 -11.87
C SER A 68 -3.46 -21.51 -11.57
N GLU A 69 -4.65 -22.01 -11.88
CA GLU A 69 -5.01 -23.44 -11.84
C GLU A 69 -4.08 -24.29 -12.70
#